data_AF-A0A1I3BWZ7-F1
#
_entry.id   AF-A0A1I3BWZ7-F1
#
_cell.length_a   1.000
_cell.length_b   1.000
_cell.length_c   1.000
_cell.angle_alpha   90.00
_cell.angle_beta   90.00
_cell.angle_gamma   90.00
#
_symmetry.space_group_name_H-M   'P 1'
#
loop_
_entity.id
_entity.type
_entity.pdbx_description
1 polymer ?
#
loop_
_entity_poly.entity_id
_entity_poly.type
_entity_poly.pdbx_seq_one_letter_code
_entity_poly.pdbx_strand_id
1 'polypeptide(L)'
;MRLFSSDRSRAALLIVSLSLIGGTGCITASIVNSVQQKNAQRASAEMQKTKIEGYKVAASRGDLEAMTQLGLEYINGSPSLERDIPTGISLLEQAAARQYGPAEYALGWLLLNGSNRQYNGRTLSAEQLPPDPSRGIELLKRSSTRSCSPSPVFFNRFSAFDVSDIYRDSGVNSGIIRQDIPQADLWLARSILDCKYPFHTAIKYKFLGSTEAGTAAKIKALAFLLMLPASDTLAKLQAAMSPADIQAAQEKMAMLRQAALESKQQYPAPPYPSQR
;
A
#
# COMPACT_ATOMS: atom_id res chain seq x y z
N MET A 1 45.72 27.21 66.52
CA MET A 1 45.56 27.98 65.26
C MET A 1 46.80 27.69 64.42
N ARG A 2 46.85 26.65 63.58
CA ARG A 2 46.22 26.51 62.27
C ARG A 2 45.85 25.04 62.03
N LEU A 3 44.55 24.80 61.95
CA LEU A 3 43.97 23.64 61.27
C LEU A 3 44.11 23.87 59.76
N PHE A 4 44.05 22.79 58.97
CA PHE A 4 43.96 22.73 57.51
C PHE A 4 45.27 22.84 56.70
N SER A 5 45.70 21.73 56.09
CA SER A 5 45.90 21.66 54.63
C SER A 5 46.37 20.30 54.07
N SER A 6 46.49 19.23 54.87
CA SER A 6 46.87 17.90 54.30
C SER A 6 45.71 17.13 53.65
N ASP A 7 44.46 17.37 54.04
CA ASP A 7 43.31 16.55 53.60
C ASP A 7 42.66 17.02 52.28
N ARG A 8 42.73 18.32 51.99
CA ARG A 8 42.12 18.88 50.78
C ARG A 8 42.84 18.42 49.50
N SER A 9 44.14 18.19 49.57
CA SER A 9 44.95 17.75 48.43
C SER A 9 44.70 16.28 48.05
N ARG A 10 44.46 15.40 49.04
CA ARG A 10 44.13 13.99 48.81
C ARG A 10 42.70 13.80 48.31
N ALA A 11 41.75 14.57 48.87
CA ALA A 11 40.37 14.59 48.37
C ALA A 11 40.27 15.17 46.95
N ALA A 12 41.03 16.23 46.63
CA ALA A 12 41.08 16.79 45.29
C ALA A 12 41.69 15.82 44.27
N LEU A 13 42.75 15.08 44.62
CA LEU A 13 43.34 14.07 43.73
C LEU A 13 42.40 12.88 43.46
N LEU A 14 41.62 12.44 44.46
CA LEU A 14 40.62 11.38 44.30
C LEU A 14 39.44 11.84 43.44
N ILE A 15 38.99 13.10 43.58
CA ILE A 15 37.90 13.64 42.74
C ILE A 15 38.35 13.84 41.28
N VAL A 16 39.60 14.29 41.04
CA VAL A 16 40.16 14.42 39.68
C VAL A 16 40.37 13.06 39.01
N SER A 17 40.78 12.04 39.76
CA SER A 17 40.94 10.67 39.21
C SER A 17 39.61 9.95 38.96
N LEU A 18 38.58 10.15 39.80
CA LEU A 18 37.23 9.62 39.54
C LEU A 18 36.51 10.32 38.38
N SER A 19 36.78 11.60 38.12
CA SER A 19 36.19 12.34 36.98
C SER A 19 36.84 12.00 35.63
N LEU A 20 38.08 11.50 35.62
CA LEU A 20 38.74 10.98 34.41
C LEU A 20 38.21 9.59 33.98
N ILE A 21 37.73 8.78 34.93
CA ILE A 21 37.14 7.46 34.65
C ILE A 21 35.69 7.60 34.14
N GLY A 22 34.94 8.59 34.64
CA GLY A 22 33.57 8.87 34.17
C GLY A 22 33.48 9.32 32.72
N GLY A 23 34.50 10.02 32.20
CA GLY A 23 34.54 10.49 30.80
C GLY A 23 34.83 9.39 29.78
N THR A 24 35.67 8.40 30.13
CA THR A 24 36.07 7.31 29.22
C THR A 24 35.00 6.23 29.04
N GLY A 25 34.12 6.03 30.03
CA GLY A 25 32.96 5.14 29.92
C GLY A 25 31.92 5.59 28.89
N CYS A 26 31.64 6.89 28.79
CA CYS A 26 30.73 7.44 27.77
C CYS A 26 31.33 7.42 26.36
N ILE A 27 32.64 7.68 26.25
CA ILE A 27 33.36 7.67 24.96
C ILE A 27 33.44 6.24 24.40
N THR A 28 33.73 5.24 25.24
CA THR A 28 33.78 3.84 24.81
C THR A 28 32.40 3.28 24.43
N ALA A 29 31.35 3.60 25.18
CA ALA A 29 29.97 3.23 24.82
C ALA A 29 29.53 3.86 23.47
N SER A 30 29.86 5.13 23.23
CA SER A 30 29.57 5.82 21.96
C SER A 30 30.31 5.19 20.77
N ILE A 31 31.60 4.87 20.94
CA ILE A 31 32.40 4.20 19.88
C ILE A 31 31.85 2.80 19.59
N VAL A 32 31.59 1.99 20.62
CA VAL A 32 31.04 0.63 20.44
C VAL A 32 29.67 0.69 19.75
N ASN A 33 28.79 1.60 20.17
CA ASN A 33 27.48 1.79 19.54
C ASN A 33 27.63 2.23 18.06
N SER A 34 28.55 3.15 17.75
CA SER A 34 28.81 3.59 16.37
C SER A 34 29.33 2.47 15.46
N VAL A 35 30.17 1.57 16.01
CA VAL A 35 30.71 0.42 15.29
C VAL A 35 29.62 -0.63 15.09
N GLN A 36 28.81 -0.90 16.11
CA GLN A 36 27.66 -1.81 15.99
C GLN A 36 26.66 -1.32 14.93
N GLN A 37 26.36 -0.02 14.90
CA GLN A 37 25.50 0.57 13.87
C GLN A 37 26.10 0.42 12.46
N LYS A 38 27.40 0.70 12.27
CA LYS A 38 28.07 0.51 10.98
C LYS A 38 28.09 -0.96 10.54
N ASN A 39 28.30 -1.89 11.48
CA ASN A 39 28.27 -3.33 11.19
C ASN A 39 26.86 -3.79 10.80
N ALA A 40 25.82 -3.31 11.51
CA ALA A 40 24.43 -3.57 11.15
C ALA A 40 24.07 -3.01 9.77
N GLN A 41 24.55 -1.81 9.44
CA GLN A 41 24.37 -1.22 8.10
C GLN A 41 25.04 -2.04 7.01
N ARG A 42 26.27 -2.51 7.23
CA ARG A 42 26.98 -3.37 6.28
C ARG A 42 26.27 -4.71 6.08
N ALA A 43 25.83 -5.35 7.17
CA ALA A 43 25.08 -6.60 7.10
C ALA A 43 23.75 -6.42 6.35
N SER A 44 23.05 -5.30 6.59
CA SER A 44 21.82 -4.95 5.88
C SER A 44 22.08 -4.73 4.38
N ALA A 45 23.14 -3.99 4.03
CA ALA A 45 23.53 -3.77 2.63
C ALA A 45 23.89 -5.08 1.92
N GLU A 46 24.64 -5.98 2.57
CA GLU A 46 25.00 -7.27 1.98
C GLU A 46 23.78 -8.19 1.79
N MET A 47 22.86 -8.21 2.76
CA MET A 47 21.60 -8.92 2.63
C MET A 47 20.75 -8.35 1.48
N GLN A 48 20.68 -7.03 1.35
CA GLN A 48 19.97 -6.37 0.26
C GLN A 48 20.59 -6.69 -1.10
N LYS A 49 21.91 -6.62 -1.22
CA LYS A 49 22.64 -7.01 -2.44
C LYS A 49 22.37 -8.46 -2.83
N THR A 50 22.46 -9.38 -1.88
CA THR A 50 22.17 -10.81 -2.10
C THR A 50 20.73 -11.01 -2.59
N LYS A 51 19.78 -10.27 -2.01
CA LYS A 51 18.36 -10.30 -2.44
C LYS A 51 18.19 -9.81 -3.88
N ILE A 52 18.83 -8.70 -4.26
CA ILE A 52 18.79 -8.16 -5.63
C ILE A 52 19.40 -9.15 -6.62
N GLU A 53 20.55 -9.76 -6.31
CA GLU A 53 21.16 -10.77 -7.17
C GLU A 53 20.26 -12.02 -7.32
N GLY A 54 19.61 -12.45 -6.23
CA GLY A 54 18.60 -13.50 -6.29
C GLY A 54 17.45 -13.15 -7.25
N TYR A 55 16.95 -11.91 -7.19
CA TYR A 55 15.93 -11.43 -8.13
C TYR A 55 16.43 -11.39 -9.56
N LYS A 56 17.66 -10.93 -9.83
CA LYS A 56 18.24 -10.94 -11.18
C LYS A 56 18.31 -12.36 -11.77
N VAL A 57 18.74 -13.33 -10.97
CA VAL A 57 18.82 -14.74 -11.38
C VAL A 57 17.44 -15.34 -11.63
N ALA A 58 16.46 -15.06 -10.78
CA ALA A 58 15.10 -15.57 -10.96
C ALA A 58 14.38 -14.88 -12.13
N ALA A 59 14.52 -13.56 -12.27
CA ALA A 59 13.97 -12.78 -13.37
C ALA A 59 14.54 -13.23 -14.73
N SER A 60 15.84 -13.55 -14.82
CA SER A 60 16.43 -14.06 -16.06
C SER A 60 15.88 -15.44 -16.47
N ARG A 61 15.32 -16.19 -15.52
CA ARG A 61 14.61 -17.46 -15.76
C ARG A 61 13.11 -17.29 -16.03
N GLY A 62 12.62 -16.04 -16.09
CA GLY A 62 11.22 -15.75 -16.39
C GLY A 62 10.29 -15.68 -15.18
N ASP A 63 10.82 -15.68 -13.95
CA ASP A 63 10.01 -15.56 -12.74
C ASP A 63 9.36 -14.16 -12.66
N LEU A 64 8.03 -14.13 -12.67
CA LEU A 64 7.24 -12.89 -12.77
C LEU A 64 7.27 -12.08 -11.48
N GLU A 65 7.37 -12.75 -10.33
CA GLU A 65 7.49 -12.09 -9.03
C GLU A 65 8.84 -11.40 -8.94
N ALA A 66 9.92 -12.10 -9.27
CA ALA A 66 11.27 -11.55 -9.30
C ALA A 66 11.42 -10.42 -10.32
N MET A 67 10.85 -10.56 -11.52
CA MET A 67 10.77 -9.45 -12.50
C MET A 67 10.08 -8.23 -11.89
N THR A 68 8.96 -8.44 -11.20
CA THR A 68 8.20 -7.34 -10.58
C THR A 68 9.00 -6.67 -9.47
N GLN A 69 9.58 -7.45 -8.56
CA GLN A 69 10.36 -6.93 -7.44
C GLN A 69 11.62 -6.22 -7.94
N LEU A 70 12.36 -6.83 -8.87
CA LEU A 70 13.55 -6.22 -9.47
C LEU A 70 13.19 -4.91 -10.21
N GLY A 71 12.06 -4.90 -10.92
CA GLY A 71 11.58 -3.70 -11.60
C GLY A 71 11.33 -2.54 -10.63
N LEU A 72 10.66 -2.83 -9.51
CA LEU A 72 10.43 -1.86 -8.43
C LEU A 72 11.75 -1.38 -7.78
N GLU A 73 12.70 -2.29 -7.53
CA GLU A 73 14.02 -1.94 -6.99
C GLU A 73 14.80 -1.02 -7.94
N TYR A 74 14.76 -1.25 -9.25
CA TYR A 74 15.38 -0.35 -10.24
C TYR A 74 14.69 1.03 -10.31
N ILE A 75 13.36 1.09 -10.17
CA ILE A 75 12.60 2.35 -10.19
C ILE A 75 12.89 3.20 -8.96
N ASN A 76 12.85 2.58 -7.78
CA ASN A 76 13.04 3.26 -6.50
C ASN A 76 14.53 3.56 -6.24
N GLY A 77 15.40 2.62 -6.62
CA GLY A 77 16.80 2.56 -6.22
C GLY A 77 16.95 2.09 -4.77
N SER A 78 18.12 1.60 -4.44
CA SER A 78 18.50 1.26 -3.07
C SER A 78 19.99 1.53 -2.84
N PRO A 79 20.49 1.52 -1.60
CA PRO A 79 21.93 1.63 -1.34
C PRO A 79 22.78 0.60 -2.09
N SER A 80 22.19 -0.52 -2.51
CA SER A 80 22.87 -1.62 -3.22
C SER A 80 22.49 -1.73 -4.70
N LEU A 81 21.64 -0.83 -5.21
CA LEU A 81 21.20 -0.81 -6.61
C LEU A 81 20.94 0.62 -7.07
N GLU A 82 21.72 1.08 -8.04
CA GLU A 82 21.47 2.36 -8.71
C GLU A 82 20.12 2.33 -9.44
N ARG A 83 19.51 3.51 -9.56
CA ARG A 83 18.24 3.65 -10.26
C ARG A 83 18.44 3.44 -11.76
N ASP A 84 17.58 2.63 -12.34
CA ASP A 84 17.47 2.45 -13.78
C ASP A 84 15.98 2.32 -14.14
N ILE A 85 15.33 3.48 -14.25
CA ILE A 85 13.88 3.56 -14.45
C ILE A 85 13.46 2.86 -15.76
N PRO A 86 14.14 3.04 -16.92
CA PRO A 86 13.80 2.31 -18.14
C PRO A 86 13.84 0.80 -17.97
N THR A 87 14.90 0.26 -17.35
CA THR A 87 14.99 -1.18 -17.08
C THR A 87 13.87 -1.64 -16.15
N GLY A 88 13.58 -0.86 -15.10
CA GLY A 88 12.54 -1.21 -14.14
C GLY A 88 11.14 -1.24 -14.76
N ILE A 89 10.81 -0.25 -15.60
CA ILE A 89 9.54 -0.24 -16.36
C ILE A 89 9.49 -1.42 -17.33
N SER A 90 10.57 -1.71 -18.05
CA SER A 90 10.63 -2.85 -18.98
C SER A 90 10.35 -4.19 -18.28
N LEU A 91 10.88 -4.41 -17.08
CA LEU A 91 10.60 -5.62 -16.31
C LEU A 91 9.13 -5.72 -15.87
N LEU A 92 8.54 -4.60 -15.43
CA LEU A 92 7.12 -4.54 -15.09
C LEU A 92 6.22 -4.79 -16.31
N GLU A 93 6.55 -4.20 -17.45
CA GLU A 93 5.85 -4.41 -18.72
C GLU A 93 5.88 -5.88 -19.14
N GLN A 94 7.04 -6.54 -19.05
CA GLN A 94 7.18 -7.97 -19.37
C GLN A 94 6.32 -8.85 -18.46
N ALA A 95 6.32 -8.58 -17.15
CA ALA A 95 5.50 -9.34 -16.19
C ALA A 95 3.99 -9.06 -16.37
N ALA A 96 3.60 -7.81 -16.62
CA ALA A 96 2.22 -7.41 -16.87
C ALA A 96 1.68 -7.97 -18.19
N ALA A 97 2.51 -8.04 -19.24
CA ALA A 97 2.16 -8.68 -20.51
C ALA A 97 1.82 -10.17 -20.34
N ARG A 98 2.47 -10.83 -19.38
CA ARG A 98 2.19 -12.21 -18.95
C ARG A 98 1.08 -12.31 -17.90
N GLN A 99 0.29 -11.24 -17.74
CA GLN A 99 -0.89 -11.19 -16.89
C GLN A 99 -0.59 -11.40 -15.39
N TYR A 100 0.62 -11.05 -14.94
CA TYR A 100 0.96 -11.11 -13.52
C TYR A 100 0.33 -9.94 -12.77
N GLY A 101 -0.67 -10.24 -11.93
CA GLY A 101 -1.47 -9.24 -11.21
C GLY A 101 -0.63 -8.18 -10.46
N PRO A 102 0.40 -8.55 -9.68
CA PRO A 102 1.25 -7.57 -9.02
C PRO A 102 1.97 -6.61 -9.98
N ALA A 103 2.42 -7.07 -11.15
CA ALA A 103 3.04 -6.20 -12.14
C ALA A 103 2.02 -5.25 -12.79
N GLU A 104 0.84 -5.77 -13.15
CA GLU A 104 -0.28 -4.94 -13.64
C GLU A 104 -0.65 -3.87 -12.60
N TYR A 105 -0.68 -4.22 -11.31
CA TYR A 105 -0.95 -3.28 -10.22
C TYR A 105 0.12 -2.20 -10.08
N ALA A 106 1.40 -2.60 -10.08
CA ALA A 106 2.54 -1.69 -9.97
C ALA A 106 2.56 -0.66 -11.11
N LEU A 107 2.49 -1.17 -12.34
CA LEU A 107 2.51 -0.36 -13.55
C LEU A 107 1.26 0.52 -13.65
N GLY A 108 0.10 0.02 -13.23
CA GLY A 108 -1.15 0.79 -13.20
C GLY A 108 -1.05 2.06 -12.37
N TRP A 109 -0.45 1.96 -11.18
CA TRP A 109 -0.21 3.11 -10.30
C TRP A 109 0.87 4.06 -10.84
N LEU A 110 1.96 3.52 -11.38
CA LEU A 110 3.02 4.33 -12.01
C LEU A 110 2.48 5.17 -13.18
N LEU A 111 1.59 4.62 -14.01
CA LEU A 111 0.97 5.36 -15.11
C LEU A 111 -0.07 6.38 -14.65
N LEU A 112 -0.66 6.20 -13.46
CA LEU A 112 -1.67 7.11 -12.93
C LEU A 112 -1.06 8.36 -12.32
N ASN A 113 0.01 8.23 -11.52
CA ASN A 113 0.56 9.37 -10.79
C ASN A 113 2.09 9.33 -10.63
N GLY A 114 2.78 8.49 -11.41
CA GLY A 114 4.23 8.32 -11.34
C GLY A 114 4.71 7.58 -10.09
N SER A 115 3.82 7.17 -9.17
CA SER A 115 4.20 6.52 -7.92
C SER A 115 3.61 5.13 -7.84
N ASN A 116 4.43 4.15 -7.47
CA ASN A 116 3.89 2.86 -7.04
C ASN A 116 3.35 3.01 -5.60
N ARG A 117 2.28 2.29 -5.23
CA ARG A 117 1.68 2.33 -3.88
C ARG A 117 2.55 1.64 -2.80
N GLN A 118 3.81 1.30 -3.09
CA GLN A 118 4.76 0.75 -2.12
C GLN A 118 5.30 1.89 -1.25
N TYR A 119 5.55 1.59 0.03
CA TYR A 119 5.93 2.56 1.08
C TYR A 119 6.89 3.67 0.61
N ASN A 120 6.39 4.91 0.53
CA ASN A 120 7.16 6.14 0.32
C ASN A 120 8.14 6.11 -0.87
N GLY A 121 7.78 5.41 -1.97
CA GLY A 121 8.57 5.43 -3.20
C GLY A 121 8.66 6.83 -3.82
N ARG A 122 9.77 7.10 -4.52
CA ARG A 122 9.94 8.37 -5.25
C ARG A 122 8.97 8.40 -6.43
N THR A 123 8.17 9.47 -6.51
CA THR A 123 7.32 9.73 -7.67
C THR A 123 8.17 10.01 -8.91
N LEU A 124 7.86 9.33 -10.01
CA LEU A 124 8.45 9.56 -11.32
C LEU A 124 7.93 10.87 -11.91
N SER A 125 8.82 11.64 -12.55
CA SER A 125 8.40 12.78 -13.36
C SER A 125 7.74 12.32 -14.66
N ALA A 126 6.97 13.20 -15.29
CA ALA A 126 6.37 12.91 -16.61
C ALA A 126 7.41 12.64 -17.71
N GLU A 127 8.64 13.12 -17.55
CA GLU A 127 9.76 12.80 -18.44
C GLU A 127 10.26 11.37 -18.24
N GLN A 128 10.29 10.89 -16.99
CA GLN A 128 10.71 9.53 -16.66
C GLN A 128 9.66 8.49 -17.05
N LEU A 129 8.39 8.84 -16.88
CA LEU A 129 7.25 8.05 -17.33
C LEU A 129 6.07 8.98 -17.60
N PRO A 130 5.70 9.18 -18.88
CA PRO A 130 4.50 9.94 -19.22
C PRO A 130 3.26 9.29 -18.58
N PRO A 131 2.37 10.07 -17.94
CA PRO A 131 1.16 9.53 -17.37
C PRO A 131 0.23 8.99 -18.46
N ASP A 132 -0.33 7.81 -18.22
CA ASP A 132 -1.36 7.19 -19.06
C ASP A 132 -2.47 6.63 -18.15
N PRO A 133 -3.43 7.48 -17.75
CA PRO A 133 -4.41 7.14 -16.74
C PRO A 133 -5.39 6.08 -17.23
N SER A 134 -5.76 6.12 -18.51
CA SER A 134 -6.65 5.14 -19.13
C SER A 134 -6.03 3.76 -19.10
N ARG A 135 -4.76 3.64 -19.52
CA ARG A 135 -4.01 2.38 -19.43
C ARG A 135 -3.78 1.96 -17.99
N GLY A 136 -3.46 2.92 -17.11
CA GLY A 136 -3.22 2.66 -15.70
C GLY A 136 -4.43 2.04 -15.00
N ILE A 137 -5.62 2.61 -15.22
CA ILE A 137 -6.89 2.07 -14.72
C ILE A 137 -7.16 0.69 -15.30
N GLU A 138 -6.96 0.49 -16.61
CA GLU A 138 -7.20 -0.81 -17.23
C GLU A 138 -6.29 -1.90 -16.66
N LEU A 139 -5.02 -1.60 -16.39
CA LEU A 139 -4.12 -2.51 -15.70
C LEU A 139 -4.58 -2.83 -14.28
N LEU A 140 -5.07 -1.85 -13.53
CA LEU A 140 -5.63 -2.09 -12.19
C LEU A 140 -6.90 -2.95 -12.22
N LYS A 141 -7.77 -2.72 -13.21
CA LYS A 141 -8.95 -3.56 -13.47
C LYS A 141 -8.53 -5.00 -13.77
N ARG A 142 -7.57 -5.20 -14.68
CA ARG A 142 -7.01 -6.52 -14.99
C ARG A 142 -6.36 -7.19 -13.78
N SER A 143 -5.57 -6.46 -13.00
CA SER A 143 -4.96 -6.96 -11.76
C SER A 143 -6.01 -7.54 -10.81
N SER A 144 -7.17 -6.88 -10.69
CA SER A 144 -8.27 -7.35 -9.84
C SER A 144 -8.86 -8.70 -10.28
N THR A 145 -8.69 -9.08 -11.55
CA THR A 145 -9.10 -10.39 -12.08
C THR A 145 -8.07 -11.49 -11.85
N ARG A 146 -6.84 -11.13 -11.44
CA ARG A 146 -5.74 -12.08 -11.17
C ARG A 146 -5.71 -12.50 -9.72
N SER A 147 -5.97 -11.55 -8.83
CA SER A 147 -5.94 -11.75 -7.39
C SER A 147 -6.71 -10.65 -6.68
N CYS A 148 -7.34 -11.00 -5.56
CA CYS A 148 -7.99 -10.02 -4.70
C CYS A 148 -7.03 -9.03 -4.05
N SER A 149 -5.83 -9.51 -3.74
CA SER A 149 -4.72 -8.70 -3.25
C SER A 149 -3.48 -9.05 -4.07
N PRO A 150 -2.74 -8.06 -4.61
CA PRO A 150 -1.52 -8.30 -5.38
C PRO A 150 -0.32 -8.70 -4.48
N SER A 151 -0.56 -9.66 -3.59
CA SER A 151 0.40 -10.35 -2.75
C SER A 151 1.26 -11.30 -3.58
N PRO A 152 2.52 -11.58 -3.18
CA PRO A 152 3.22 -11.09 -1.98
C PRO A 152 3.88 -9.72 -2.15
N VAL A 153 3.77 -9.08 -3.32
CA VAL A 153 4.45 -7.80 -3.58
C VAL A 153 3.77 -6.64 -2.84
N PHE A 154 2.43 -6.64 -2.79
CA PHE A 154 1.63 -5.54 -2.26
C PHE A 154 0.64 -6.04 -1.19
N PHE A 155 1.09 -6.13 0.05
CA PHE A 155 0.25 -6.51 1.19
C PHE A 155 -0.85 -5.47 1.47
N ASN A 156 -2.04 -5.96 1.84
CA ASN A 156 -3.20 -5.13 2.20
C ASN A 156 -3.61 -4.09 1.14
N ARG A 157 -3.37 -4.39 -0.14
CA ARG A 157 -3.87 -3.61 -1.29
C ARG A 157 -4.95 -4.41 -2.02
N PHE A 158 -5.92 -3.73 -2.62
CA PHE A 158 -7.10 -4.38 -3.21
C PHE A 158 -7.46 -3.68 -4.52
N SER A 159 -7.05 -4.26 -5.65
CA SER A 159 -7.10 -3.56 -6.94
C SER A 159 -8.51 -3.09 -7.32
N ALA A 160 -9.55 -3.89 -7.09
CA ALA A 160 -10.93 -3.47 -7.37
C ALA A 160 -11.39 -2.31 -6.46
N PHE A 161 -11.02 -2.33 -5.18
CA PHE A 161 -11.30 -1.24 -4.26
C PHE A 161 -10.57 0.04 -4.68
N ASP A 162 -9.30 -0.09 -5.05
CA ASP A 162 -8.46 1.00 -5.54
C ASP A 162 -9.06 1.63 -6.82
N VAL A 163 -9.56 0.83 -7.76
CA VAL A 163 -10.27 1.32 -8.95
C VAL A 163 -11.55 2.07 -8.57
N SER A 164 -12.31 1.58 -7.60
CA SER A 164 -13.47 2.30 -7.06
C SER A 164 -13.07 3.69 -6.57
N ASP A 165 -11.96 3.77 -5.84
CA ASP A 165 -11.50 5.02 -5.24
C ASP A 165 -11.01 6.00 -6.29
N ILE A 166 -10.30 5.51 -7.31
CA ILE A 166 -9.89 6.30 -8.46
C ILE A 166 -11.10 6.94 -9.14
N TYR A 167 -12.14 6.17 -9.48
CA TYR A 167 -13.33 6.73 -10.15
C TYR A 167 -14.17 7.65 -9.26
N ARG A 168 -14.12 7.47 -7.94
CA ARG A 168 -14.89 8.27 -6.98
C ARG A 168 -14.21 9.58 -6.64
N ASP A 169 -12.92 9.50 -6.35
CA ASP A 169 -12.12 10.58 -5.83
C ASP A 169 -11.21 11.09 -6.94
N SER A 170 -11.67 12.15 -7.62
CA SER A 170 -10.84 12.96 -8.50
C SER A 170 -9.65 13.63 -7.77
N GLY A 171 -9.54 13.45 -6.44
CA GLY A 171 -8.69 14.19 -5.51
C GLY A 171 -7.63 13.40 -4.75
N VAL A 172 -7.37 12.11 -5.03
CA VAL A 172 -6.08 11.52 -4.60
C VAL A 172 -4.97 12.00 -5.55
N ASN A 173 -4.60 13.28 -5.40
CA ASN A 173 -3.44 13.96 -5.99
C ASN A 173 -3.32 14.01 -7.51
N SER A 174 -4.41 14.13 -8.27
CA SER A 174 -4.22 14.19 -9.73
C SER A 174 -5.20 14.99 -10.58
N GLY A 175 -6.51 15.04 -10.34
CA GLY A 175 -7.42 15.70 -11.31
C GLY A 175 -7.31 15.13 -12.73
N ILE A 176 -6.71 13.94 -12.86
CA ILE A 176 -6.28 13.32 -14.11
C ILE A 176 -7.47 12.63 -14.80
N ILE A 177 -8.50 12.25 -14.04
CA ILE A 177 -9.73 11.66 -14.57
C ILE A 177 -10.98 12.36 -14.05
N ARG A 178 -12.03 12.34 -14.86
CA ARG A 178 -13.37 12.80 -14.47
C ARG A 178 -14.01 11.78 -13.53
N GLN A 179 -14.68 12.28 -12.51
CA GLN A 179 -15.47 11.46 -11.59
C GLN A 179 -16.54 10.65 -12.34
N ASP A 180 -16.59 9.34 -12.04
CA ASP A 180 -17.55 8.39 -12.60
C ASP A 180 -18.11 7.53 -11.45
N ILE A 181 -19.19 8.01 -10.85
CA ILE A 181 -19.82 7.35 -9.70
C ILE A 181 -20.38 5.96 -10.04
N PRO A 182 -21.01 5.71 -11.21
CA PRO A 182 -21.39 4.37 -11.63
C PRO A 182 -20.23 3.37 -11.66
N GLN A 183 -19.09 3.72 -12.28
CA GLN A 183 -17.90 2.87 -12.26
C GLN A 183 -17.38 2.69 -10.84
N ALA A 184 -17.31 3.75 -10.05
CA ALA A 184 -16.86 3.67 -8.67
C ALA A 184 -17.71 2.69 -7.83
N ASP A 185 -19.04 2.77 -7.98
CA ASP A 185 -19.96 1.89 -7.26
C ASP A 185 -19.84 0.43 -7.76
N LEU A 186 -19.67 0.20 -9.07
CA LEU A 186 -19.43 -1.13 -9.65
C LEU A 186 -18.16 -1.78 -9.09
N TRP A 187 -17.03 -1.08 -9.12
CA TRP A 187 -15.75 -1.63 -8.69
C TRP A 187 -15.70 -1.88 -7.18
N LEU A 188 -16.43 -1.09 -6.38
CA LEU A 188 -16.60 -1.37 -4.95
C LEU A 188 -17.45 -2.62 -4.73
N ALA A 189 -18.54 -2.78 -5.48
CA ALA A 189 -19.38 -3.99 -5.41
C ALA A 189 -18.57 -5.23 -5.78
N ARG A 190 -17.78 -5.19 -6.85
CA ARG A 190 -16.87 -6.28 -7.25
C ARG A 190 -15.86 -6.60 -6.16
N SER A 191 -15.24 -5.58 -5.57
CA SER A 191 -14.30 -5.77 -4.45
C SER A 191 -14.95 -6.50 -3.27
N ILE A 192 -16.22 -6.21 -2.95
CA ILE A 192 -16.95 -6.89 -1.87
C ILE A 192 -17.33 -8.32 -2.27
N LEU A 193 -17.97 -8.48 -3.44
CA LEU A 193 -18.60 -9.73 -3.86
C LEU A 193 -17.58 -10.80 -4.27
N ASP A 194 -16.53 -10.40 -4.98
CA ASP A 194 -15.56 -11.36 -5.52
C ASP A 194 -14.45 -11.67 -4.53
N CYS A 195 -14.10 -10.72 -3.65
CA CYS A 195 -12.96 -10.86 -2.74
C CYS A 195 -13.31 -11.08 -1.28
N LYS A 196 -14.59 -10.95 -0.91
CA LYS A 196 -15.14 -11.25 0.43
C LYS A 196 -14.36 -10.61 1.59
N TYR A 197 -13.61 -9.55 1.33
CA TYR A 197 -12.82 -8.88 2.35
C TYR A 197 -13.73 -7.97 3.19
N PRO A 198 -13.57 -7.91 4.53
CA PRO A 198 -14.50 -7.19 5.39
C PRO A 198 -14.30 -5.67 5.29
N PHE A 199 -14.95 -5.03 4.32
CA PHE A 199 -14.89 -3.58 4.08
C PHE A 199 -15.80 -2.73 4.97
N HIS A 200 -16.39 -3.28 6.04
CA HIS A 200 -17.36 -2.56 6.89
C HIS A 200 -16.85 -1.20 7.37
N THR A 201 -15.59 -1.15 7.83
CA THR A 201 -14.94 0.08 8.28
C THR A 201 -14.69 1.06 7.13
N ALA A 202 -14.21 0.55 5.98
CA ALA A 202 -13.96 1.38 4.80
C ALA A 202 -15.26 2.00 4.26
N ILE A 203 -16.36 1.24 4.19
CA ILE A 203 -17.68 1.73 3.77
C ILE A 203 -18.20 2.79 4.74
N LYS A 204 -18.09 2.55 6.06
CA LYS A 204 -18.47 3.52 7.09
C LYS A 204 -17.75 4.85 6.89
N TYR A 205 -16.43 4.86 6.81
CA TYR A 205 -15.67 6.11 6.64
C TYR A 205 -15.97 6.79 5.30
N LYS A 206 -16.13 6.00 4.23
CA LYS A 206 -16.31 6.51 2.87
C LYS A 206 -17.66 7.18 2.62
N PHE A 207 -18.75 6.70 3.23
CA PHE A 207 -20.10 7.22 2.94
C PHE A 207 -20.81 7.84 4.14
N LEU A 208 -20.40 7.51 5.36
CA LEU A 208 -21.08 7.97 6.59
C LEU A 208 -20.19 8.90 7.43
N GLY A 209 -18.90 9.03 7.10
CA GLY A 209 -17.93 9.86 7.83
C GLY A 209 -17.60 11.20 7.19
N SER A 210 -18.04 11.46 5.95
CA SER A 210 -17.89 12.78 5.32
C SER A 210 -18.95 13.77 5.85
N THR A 211 -18.69 15.06 5.66
CA THR A 211 -19.64 16.15 5.91
C THR A 211 -20.92 16.06 5.06
N GLU A 212 -20.98 15.11 4.11
CA GLU A 212 -22.12 14.80 3.24
C GLU A 212 -23.09 13.77 3.87
N ALA A 213 -23.56 14.01 5.10
CA ALA A 213 -24.53 13.14 5.75
C ALA A 213 -25.95 13.34 5.16
N GLY A 214 -26.21 12.75 3.99
CA GLY A 214 -27.50 12.78 3.30
C GLY A 214 -28.19 11.41 3.22
N THR A 215 -29.52 11.40 3.00
CA THR A 215 -30.32 10.17 2.83
C THR A 215 -29.78 9.28 1.70
N ALA A 216 -29.38 9.87 0.57
CA ALA A 216 -28.80 9.13 -0.56
C ALA A 216 -27.47 8.43 -0.19
N ALA A 217 -26.63 9.06 0.64
CA ALA A 217 -25.38 8.47 1.11
C ALA A 217 -25.65 7.29 2.07
N LYS A 218 -26.66 7.41 2.95
CA LYS A 218 -27.10 6.32 3.83
C LYS A 218 -27.67 5.13 3.05
N ILE A 219 -28.53 5.38 2.06
CA ILE A 219 -29.06 4.35 1.15
C ILE A 219 -27.91 3.63 0.44
N LYS A 220 -26.94 4.38 -0.09
CA LYS A 220 -25.78 3.79 -0.75
C LYS A 220 -24.91 2.97 0.21
N ALA A 221 -24.61 3.51 1.40
CA ALA A 221 -23.84 2.80 2.42
C ALA A 221 -24.52 1.49 2.82
N LEU A 222 -25.84 1.54 3.07
CA LEU A 222 -26.63 0.36 3.41
C LEU A 222 -26.62 -0.67 2.28
N ALA A 223 -26.76 -0.24 1.01
CA ALA A 223 -26.71 -1.15 -0.15
C ALA A 223 -25.41 -1.97 -0.21
N PHE A 224 -24.25 -1.34 0.09
CA PHE A 224 -22.98 -2.06 0.15
C PHE A 224 -22.83 -2.92 1.41
N LEU A 225 -23.29 -2.45 2.57
CA LEU A 225 -23.25 -3.22 3.82
C LEU A 225 -24.11 -4.49 3.74
N LEU A 226 -25.24 -4.46 3.03
CA LEU A 226 -26.09 -5.63 2.77
C LEU A 226 -25.42 -6.71 1.90
N MET A 227 -24.31 -6.40 1.23
CA MET A 227 -23.50 -7.38 0.50
C MET A 227 -22.48 -8.10 1.38
N LEU A 228 -22.21 -7.59 2.57
CA LEU A 228 -21.26 -8.14 3.53
C LEU A 228 -21.97 -9.03 4.56
N PRO A 229 -21.23 -9.88 5.29
CA PRO A 229 -21.75 -10.54 6.48
C PRO A 229 -22.34 -9.54 7.48
N ALA A 230 -23.25 -10.02 8.33
CA ALA A 230 -23.87 -9.21 9.36
C ALA A 230 -22.82 -8.53 10.25
N SER A 231 -23.07 -7.26 10.60
CA SER A 231 -22.17 -6.46 11.43
C SER A 231 -22.96 -5.42 12.22
N ASP A 232 -22.39 -4.94 13.33
CA ASP A 232 -22.98 -3.85 14.12
C ASP A 232 -23.21 -2.58 13.31
N THR A 233 -22.34 -2.31 12.33
CA THR A 233 -22.48 -1.14 11.44
C THR A 233 -23.71 -1.27 10.56
N LEU A 234 -23.95 -2.47 10.00
CA LEU A 234 -25.17 -2.76 9.23
C LEU A 234 -26.42 -2.62 10.12
N ALA A 235 -26.43 -3.27 11.29
CA ALA A 235 -27.58 -3.25 12.20
C ALA A 235 -27.94 -1.83 12.66
N LYS A 236 -26.94 -1.03 13.05
CA LYS A 236 -27.13 0.36 13.49
C LYS A 236 -27.63 1.26 12.38
N LEU A 237 -27.07 1.14 11.16
CA LEU A 237 -27.52 1.94 10.04
C LEU A 237 -28.95 1.60 9.64
N GLN A 238 -29.26 0.30 9.54
CA GLN A 238 -30.59 -0.18 9.18
C GLN A 238 -31.65 0.26 10.21
N ALA A 239 -31.35 0.21 11.52
CA ALA A 239 -32.26 0.67 12.57
C ALA A 239 -32.54 2.19 12.54
N ALA A 240 -31.67 2.97 11.88
CA ALA A 240 -31.78 4.43 11.80
C ALA A 240 -32.43 4.93 10.48
N MET A 241 -33.00 4.03 9.67
CA MET A 241 -33.53 4.32 8.34
C MET A 241 -35.01 3.93 8.22
N SER A 242 -35.75 4.65 7.37
CA SER A 242 -37.16 4.34 7.11
C SER A 242 -37.31 3.04 6.31
N PRO A 243 -38.46 2.35 6.36
CA PRO A 243 -38.71 1.18 5.52
C PRO A 243 -38.52 1.46 4.02
N ALA A 244 -38.90 2.67 3.56
CA ALA A 244 -38.71 3.09 2.17
C ALA A 244 -37.23 3.23 1.79
N ASP A 245 -36.40 3.82 2.66
CA ASP A 245 -34.96 3.95 2.41
C ASP A 245 -34.25 2.59 2.43
N ILE A 246 -34.69 1.67 3.30
CA ILE A 246 -34.17 0.30 3.35
C ILE A 246 -34.52 -0.43 2.05
N GLN A 247 -35.75 -0.31 1.56
CA GLN A 247 -36.17 -0.88 0.29
C GLN A 247 -35.34 -0.33 -0.88
N ALA A 248 -35.13 1.00 -0.93
CA ALA A 248 -34.27 1.63 -1.94
C ALA A 248 -32.82 1.12 -1.88
N ALA A 249 -32.30 0.86 -0.69
CA ALA A 249 -30.97 0.27 -0.52
C ALA A 249 -30.89 -1.18 -1.02
N GLN A 250 -31.94 -1.98 -0.80
CA GLN A 250 -32.03 -3.34 -1.31
C GLN A 250 -32.11 -3.39 -2.84
N GLU A 251 -32.89 -2.50 -3.45
CA GLU A 251 -32.97 -2.36 -4.91
C GLU A 251 -31.61 -1.96 -5.49
N LYS A 252 -30.95 -0.96 -4.90
CA LYS A 252 -29.61 -0.55 -5.32
C LYS A 252 -28.58 -1.68 -5.17
N MET A 253 -28.65 -2.45 -4.09
CA MET A 253 -27.81 -3.64 -3.90
C MET A 253 -28.05 -4.67 -5.01
N ALA A 254 -29.30 -4.94 -5.37
CA ALA A 254 -29.65 -5.88 -6.44
C ALA A 254 -29.09 -5.43 -7.79
N MET A 255 -29.27 -4.14 -8.14
CA MET A 255 -28.68 -3.56 -9.35
C MET A 255 -27.16 -3.70 -9.40
N LEU A 256 -26.48 -3.42 -8.28
CA LEU A 256 -25.02 -3.53 -8.20
C LEU A 256 -24.53 -4.98 -8.31
N ARG A 257 -25.26 -5.95 -7.73
CA ARG A 257 -24.95 -7.37 -7.90
C ARG A 257 -25.09 -7.80 -9.36
N GLN A 258 -26.14 -7.34 -10.04
CA GLN A 258 -26.36 -7.62 -11.44
C GLN A 258 -25.26 -7.02 -12.32
N ALA A 259 -24.93 -5.74 -12.13
CA ALA A 259 -23.83 -5.09 -12.86
C ALA A 259 -22.48 -5.77 -12.60
N ALA A 260 -22.22 -6.18 -11.35
CA ALA A 260 -21.01 -6.94 -11.02
C ALA A 260 -20.98 -8.30 -11.74
N LEU A 261 -22.10 -9.00 -11.86
CA LEU A 261 -22.21 -10.25 -12.62
C LEU A 261 -21.96 -10.04 -14.12
N GLU A 262 -22.61 -9.04 -14.73
CA GLU A 262 -22.46 -8.72 -16.16
C GLU A 262 -21.01 -8.34 -16.51
N SER A 263 -20.38 -7.54 -15.67
CA SER A 263 -18.98 -7.13 -15.86
C SER A 263 -17.98 -8.30 -15.87
N LYS A 264 -18.38 -9.50 -15.41
CA LYS A 264 -17.50 -10.70 -15.44
C LYS A 264 -17.19 -11.21 -16.84
N GLN A 265 -17.99 -10.83 -17.84
CA GLN A 265 -17.69 -11.15 -19.24
C GLN A 265 -16.37 -10.50 -19.69
N GLN A 266 -16.13 -9.27 -19.24
CA GLN A 266 -14.90 -8.53 -19.55
C GLN A 266 -13.82 -8.69 -18.47
N TYR A 267 -14.24 -8.75 -17.20
CA TYR A 267 -13.36 -8.82 -16.04
C TYR A 267 -13.76 -10.01 -15.16
N PRO A 268 -13.24 -11.22 -15.44
CA PRO A 268 -13.55 -12.41 -14.65
C PRO A 268 -13.26 -12.20 -13.15
N ALA A 269 -14.01 -12.91 -12.29
CA ALA A 269 -13.70 -12.90 -10.86
C ALA A 269 -12.32 -13.53 -10.63
N PRO A 270 -11.48 -12.97 -9.74
CA PRO A 270 -10.19 -13.55 -9.43
C PRO A 270 -10.34 -14.96 -8.87
N PRO A 271 -9.35 -15.85 -9.12
CA PRO A 271 -9.30 -17.12 -8.42
C PRO A 271 -9.29 -16.84 -6.92
N TYR A 272 -10.18 -17.51 -6.18
CA TYR A 272 -10.08 -17.48 -4.73
C TYR A 272 -8.69 -17.98 -4.36
N PRO A 273 -7.98 -17.33 -3.42
CA PRO A 273 -6.86 -18.02 -2.80
C PRO A 273 -7.46 -19.30 -2.22
N SER A 274 -7.11 -20.44 -2.81
CA SER A 274 -7.35 -21.74 -2.21
C SER A 274 -6.93 -21.57 -0.76
N GLN A 275 -7.84 -21.82 0.18
CA GLN A 275 -7.52 -21.86 1.59
C GLN A 275 -6.23 -22.70 1.72
N ARG A 276 -5.10 -22.02 1.94
CA ARG A 276 -3.83 -22.64 2.26
C ARG A 276 -3.79 -22.73 3.77
#